data_AF-A0A545U052-F1
#
_entry.id   AF-A0A545U052-F1
#
_cell.length_a   1.000
_cell.length_b   1.000
_cell.length_c   1.000
_cell.angle_alpha   90.00
_cell.angle_beta   90.00
_cell.angle_gamma   90.00
#
_symmetry.space_group_name_H-M   'P 1'
#
loop_
_entity.id
_entity.type
_entity.pdbx_description
1 polymer ?
#
loop_
_entity_poly.entity_id
_entity_poly.type
_entity_poly.pdbx_seq_one_letter_code
_entity_poly.pdbx_strand_id
1 'polypeptide(L)'
;MNTLLQLGAGLAIFYAVVKFFKTIESSLSEYSKNQITVWLKGQKPNIIIPNESAEKTNFSLAHTFSNLLDVVFTNKHLSLKCLYRSTLATFIAISLFTLLHYTIIDFNPFELLFINSESFFFWLLDFFGSILLISVLPDYISLLQSRFIIHKMKSSKSRGIILLLLIDFVLSAIIALFSVTIWLSLLYNVGGEFVSSGRYEFSFWLVINDFFDNLTQRGLFLSEKNASISMGSYFYATFITSIWVWIYVIGAYLLKFLPRLKSGKVLVLKLMDIDNKPLQSIGVVSGMFIALVYWVFLLF
;
A
#
# COMPACT_ATOMS: atom_id res chain seq x y z
N MET A 1 21.47 10.28 -11.93
CA MET A 1 21.16 9.37 -10.81
C MET A 1 22.02 8.13 -10.94
N ASN A 2 22.60 7.62 -9.85
CA ASN A 2 23.56 6.51 -9.90
C ASN A 2 22.83 5.20 -10.27
N THR A 3 23.14 4.60 -11.44
CA THR A 3 22.44 3.40 -11.95
C THR A 3 22.50 2.24 -10.96
N LEU A 4 23.60 2.14 -10.21
CA LEU A 4 23.77 1.16 -9.14
C LEU A 4 22.77 1.35 -7.99
N LEU A 5 22.43 2.59 -7.64
CA LEU A 5 21.44 2.91 -6.60
C LEU A 5 20.04 2.50 -7.05
N GLN A 6 19.68 2.75 -8.32
CA GLN A 6 18.41 2.36 -8.91
C GLN A 6 18.24 0.83 -8.95
N LEU A 7 19.28 0.11 -9.37
CA LEU A 7 19.28 -1.35 -9.33
C LEU A 7 19.14 -1.86 -7.89
N GLY A 8 19.89 -1.27 -6.95
CA GLY A 8 19.81 -1.56 -5.52
C GLY A 8 18.40 -1.35 -4.95
N ALA A 9 17.73 -0.26 -5.31
CA ALA A 9 16.36 0.03 -4.86
C ALA A 9 15.35 -1.02 -5.34
N GLY A 10 15.40 -1.42 -6.62
CA GLY A 10 14.53 -2.47 -7.14
C GLY A 10 14.75 -3.82 -6.45
N LEU A 11 16.01 -4.18 -6.18
CA LEU A 11 16.36 -5.39 -5.41
C LEU A 11 15.88 -5.32 -3.96
N ALA A 12 15.97 -4.14 -3.33
CA ALA A 12 15.47 -3.93 -1.97
C ALA A 12 13.94 -4.10 -1.91
N ILE A 13 13.20 -3.57 -2.89
CA ILE A 13 11.75 -3.75 -3.01
C ILE A 13 11.41 -5.23 -3.20
N PHE A 14 12.09 -5.92 -4.12
CA PHE A 14 11.93 -7.35 -4.32
C PHE A 14 12.11 -8.13 -3.01
N TYR A 15 13.22 -7.87 -2.30
CA TYR A 15 13.53 -8.53 -1.04
C TYR A 15 12.50 -8.24 0.05
N ALA A 16 12.04 -6.98 0.16
CA ALA A 16 11.02 -6.58 1.13
C ALA A 16 9.71 -7.35 0.93
N VAL A 17 9.23 -7.45 -0.32
CA VAL A 17 8.00 -8.20 -0.67
C VAL A 17 8.16 -9.68 -0.36
N VAL A 18 9.27 -10.30 -0.75
CA VAL A 18 9.53 -11.72 -0.48
C VAL A 18 9.61 -11.99 1.02
N LYS A 19 10.31 -11.13 1.77
CA LYS A 19 10.46 -11.26 3.23
C LYS A 19 9.11 -11.13 3.92
N PHE A 20 8.27 -10.19 3.50
CA PHE A 20 6.92 -10.02 4.03
C PHE A 20 6.09 -11.30 3.89
N PHE A 21 5.98 -11.86 2.68
CA PHE A 21 5.22 -13.09 2.47
C PHE A 21 5.81 -14.30 3.20
N LYS A 22 7.14 -14.40 3.28
CA LYS A 22 7.81 -15.44 4.07
C LYS A 22 7.46 -15.33 5.56
N THR A 23 7.47 -14.12 6.12
CA THR A 23 7.10 -13.88 7.51
C THR A 23 5.66 -14.29 7.76
N ILE A 24 4.72 -13.91 6.89
CA ILE A 24 3.32 -14.29 7.05
C ILE A 24 3.13 -15.80 6.91
N GLU A 25 3.81 -16.44 5.96
CA GLU A 25 3.73 -17.88 5.75
C GLU A 25 4.14 -18.67 6.98
N SER A 26 5.14 -18.18 7.72
CA SER A 26 5.56 -18.80 8.98
C SER A 26 4.48 -18.78 10.07
N SER A 27 3.53 -17.85 9.97
CA SER A 27 2.38 -17.72 10.89
C SER A 27 1.12 -18.48 10.42
N LEU A 28 1.12 -19.04 9.21
CA LEU A 28 -0.01 -19.80 8.68
C LEU A 28 0.01 -21.26 9.13
N SER A 29 -1.17 -21.81 9.43
CA SER A 29 -1.35 -23.25 9.66
C SER A 29 -1.06 -24.06 8.39
N GLU A 30 -0.63 -25.31 8.56
CA GLU A 30 -0.39 -26.23 7.44
C GLU A 30 -1.64 -26.42 6.57
N TYR A 31 -2.83 -26.45 7.20
CA TYR A 31 -4.10 -26.48 6.49
C TYR A 31 -4.27 -25.29 5.54
N SER A 32 -3.99 -24.06 6.01
CA SER A 32 -4.08 -22.85 5.18
C SER A 32 -3.10 -22.89 4.01
N LYS A 33 -1.87 -23.36 4.25
CA LYS A 33 -0.85 -23.52 3.20
C LYS A 33 -1.32 -24.51 2.13
N ASN A 34 -1.78 -25.69 2.55
CA ASN A 34 -2.29 -26.72 1.64
C ASN A 34 -3.45 -26.21 0.77
N GLN A 35 -4.38 -25.44 1.35
CA GLN A 35 -5.46 -24.84 0.57
C GLN A 35 -4.97 -23.87 -0.51
N ILE A 36 -3.98 -23.02 -0.19
CA ILE A 36 -3.36 -22.10 -1.17
C ILE A 36 -2.67 -22.91 -2.27
N THR A 37 -1.90 -23.94 -1.91
CA THR A 37 -1.21 -24.83 -2.86
C THR A 37 -2.18 -25.48 -3.84
N VAL A 38 -3.26 -26.09 -3.35
CA VAL A 38 -4.30 -26.73 -4.17
C VAL A 38 -4.92 -25.72 -5.15
N TRP A 39 -5.25 -24.51 -4.67
CA TRP A 39 -5.85 -23.47 -5.50
C TRP A 39 -4.89 -22.94 -6.58
N LEU A 40 -3.61 -22.76 -6.24
CA LEU A 40 -2.56 -22.32 -7.16
C LEU A 40 -2.35 -23.36 -8.27
N LYS A 41 -2.33 -24.65 -7.91
CA LYS A 41 -2.25 -25.76 -8.88
C LYS A 41 -3.51 -25.92 -9.73
N GLY A 42 -4.59 -25.22 -9.40
CA GLY A 42 -5.88 -25.34 -10.09
C GLY A 42 -6.52 -26.72 -9.91
N GLN A 43 -6.12 -27.46 -8.88
CA GLN A 43 -6.68 -28.76 -8.53
C GLN A 43 -7.98 -28.56 -7.75
N LYS A 44 -8.92 -29.49 -7.89
CA LYS A 44 -10.07 -29.53 -6.98
C LYS A 44 -9.55 -29.97 -5.60
N PRO A 45 -10.00 -29.35 -4.49
CA PRO A 45 -9.63 -29.80 -3.16
C PRO A 45 -10.10 -31.25 -2.99
N ASN A 46 -9.13 -32.17 -2.90
CA ASN A 46 -9.39 -33.60 -2.69
C ASN A 46 -9.45 -33.93 -1.19
N ILE A 47 -9.56 -32.92 -0.33
CA ILE A 47 -9.60 -33.07 1.11
C ILE A 47 -11.04 -33.41 1.51
N ILE A 48 -11.26 -34.69 1.80
CA ILE A 48 -12.44 -35.16 2.50
C ILE A 48 -12.27 -34.72 3.95
N ILE A 49 -12.95 -33.65 4.37
CA ILE A 49 -13.06 -33.30 5.79
C ILE A 49 -14.10 -34.26 6.38
N PRO A 50 -13.74 -35.16 7.31
CA PRO A 50 -14.72 -35.95 8.02
C PRO A 50 -15.43 -35.02 9.01
N ASN A 51 -16.74 -34.85 8.85
CA ASN A 51 -17.68 -34.23 9.81
C ASN A 51 -17.90 -32.70 9.80
N GLU A 52 -17.46 -31.95 8.80
CA GLU A 52 -18.07 -30.63 8.53
C GLU A 52 -19.00 -30.76 7.33
N SER A 53 -20.29 -30.46 7.56
CA SER A 53 -21.34 -30.40 6.55
C SER A 53 -20.81 -29.86 5.23
N ALA A 54 -21.11 -30.58 4.15
CA ALA A 54 -20.65 -30.38 2.77
C ALA A 54 -21.10 -29.05 2.13
N GLU A 55 -20.96 -27.94 2.84
CA GLU A 55 -20.96 -26.61 2.29
C GLU A 55 -19.63 -26.45 1.57
N LYS A 56 -19.67 -26.58 0.23
CA LYS A 56 -18.58 -26.35 -0.73
C LYS A 56 -17.53 -25.41 -0.14
N THR A 57 -16.45 -25.96 0.40
CA THR A 57 -15.27 -25.24 0.87
C THR A 57 -14.51 -24.73 -0.36
N ASN A 58 -15.15 -23.80 -1.07
CA ASN A 58 -14.53 -23.04 -2.13
C ASN A 58 -13.47 -22.19 -1.46
N PHE A 59 -12.21 -22.64 -1.52
CA PHE A 59 -11.09 -21.80 -1.17
C PHE A 59 -11.26 -20.44 -1.85
N SER A 60 -11.40 -19.41 -1.03
CA SER A 60 -11.49 -18.04 -1.50
C SER A 60 -10.20 -17.35 -1.14
N LEU A 61 -9.51 -16.84 -2.16
CA LEU A 61 -8.32 -16.00 -2.01
C LEU A 61 -8.56 -14.85 -1.03
N ALA A 62 -9.80 -14.35 -0.98
CA ALA A 62 -10.25 -13.35 -0.03
C ALA A 62 -10.23 -13.82 1.43
N HIS A 63 -10.56 -15.08 1.69
CA HIS A 63 -10.52 -15.65 3.04
C HIS A 63 -9.08 -15.72 3.56
N THR A 64 -8.16 -16.27 2.75
CA THR A 64 -6.74 -16.30 3.11
C THR A 64 -6.21 -14.89 3.35
N PHE A 65 -6.48 -13.95 2.44
CA PHE A 65 -6.02 -12.58 2.59
C PHE A 65 -6.60 -11.87 3.82
N SER A 66 -7.89 -12.09 4.12
CA SER A 66 -8.53 -11.60 5.35
C SER A 66 -7.76 -12.08 6.59
N ASN A 67 -7.37 -13.35 6.61
CA ASN A 67 -6.58 -13.89 7.71
C ASN A 67 -5.18 -13.26 7.78
N LEU A 68 -4.55 -12.95 6.62
CA LEU A 68 -3.27 -12.23 6.61
C LEU A 68 -3.42 -10.82 7.23
N LEU A 69 -4.46 -10.08 6.83
CA LEU A 69 -4.74 -8.76 7.42
C LEU A 69 -5.02 -8.86 8.91
N ASP A 70 -5.75 -9.88 9.36
CA ASP A 70 -6.06 -10.05 10.77
C ASP A 70 -4.83 -10.45 11.60
N VAL A 71 -3.83 -11.12 11.01
CA VAL A 71 -2.54 -11.35 11.67
C VAL A 71 -1.79 -10.03 11.86
N VAL A 72 -1.74 -9.20 10.83
CA VAL A 72 -1.02 -7.91 10.86
C VAL A 72 -1.74 -6.90 11.75
N PHE A 73 -3.02 -6.65 11.51
CA PHE A 73 -3.79 -5.58 12.13
C PHE A 73 -4.73 -6.02 13.25
N THR A 74 -4.78 -7.32 13.60
CA THR A 74 -5.75 -7.91 14.55
C THR A 74 -7.14 -8.12 13.93
N ASN A 75 -7.89 -9.13 14.39
CA ASN A 75 -9.27 -9.40 13.95
C ASN A 75 -10.30 -8.35 14.41
N LYS A 76 -10.05 -7.68 15.54
CA LYS A 76 -10.92 -6.62 16.08
C LYS A 76 -10.51 -5.26 15.54
N HIS A 77 -11.25 -4.74 14.55
CA HIS A 77 -10.93 -3.46 13.92
C HIS A 77 -10.90 -2.31 14.93
N LEU A 78 -11.94 -2.14 15.75
CA LEU A 78 -12.03 -1.08 16.78
C LEU A 78 -11.15 -1.31 18.02
N SER A 79 -10.18 -2.22 17.96
CA SER A 79 -9.27 -2.42 19.08
C SER A 79 -8.14 -1.38 19.07
N LEU A 80 -7.73 -0.91 20.24
CA LEU A 80 -6.54 -0.05 20.38
C LEU A 80 -5.27 -0.69 19.80
N LYS A 81 -5.20 -2.03 19.79
CA LYS A 81 -4.11 -2.78 19.15
C LYS A 81 -4.11 -2.60 17.63
N CYS A 82 -5.28 -2.65 16.98
CA CYS A 82 -5.44 -2.40 15.55
C CYS A 82 -5.06 -0.95 15.22
N LEU A 83 -5.59 0.01 15.98
CA LEU A 83 -5.26 1.43 15.82
C LEU A 83 -3.75 1.67 15.91
N TYR A 84 -3.11 1.23 16.99
CA TYR A 84 -1.66 1.38 17.18
C TYR A 84 -0.85 0.76 16.04
N ARG A 85 -1.18 -0.46 15.60
CA ARG A 85 -0.47 -1.14 14.50
C ARG A 85 -0.68 -0.44 13.16
N SER A 86 -1.87 0.07 12.90
CA SER A 86 -2.17 0.87 11.70
C SER A 86 -1.38 2.17 11.71
N THR A 87 -1.42 2.91 12.81
CA THR A 87 -0.65 4.15 13.00
C THR A 87 0.85 3.90 12.83
N LEU A 88 1.39 2.82 13.41
CA LEU A 88 2.81 2.46 13.25
C LEU A 88 3.15 2.17 11.78
N ALA A 89 2.29 1.46 11.05
CA ALA A 89 2.48 1.20 9.63
C ALA A 89 2.50 2.52 8.83
N THR A 90 1.59 3.45 9.13
CA THR A 90 1.55 4.79 8.53
C THR A 90 2.82 5.60 8.82
N PHE A 91 3.33 5.58 10.06
CA PHE A 91 4.59 6.27 10.38
C PHE A 91 5.78 5.69 9.63
N ILE A 92 5.87 4.37 9.51
CA ILE A 92 6.91 3.69 8.73
C ILE A 92 6.79 4.07 7.25
N ALA A 93 5.57 4.08 6.72
CA ALA A 93 5.25 4.46 5.35
C ALA A 93 5.69 5.89 5.03
N ILE A 94 5.24 6.87 5.81
CA ILE A 94 5.61 8.28 5.64
C ILE A 94 7.12 8.45 5.76
N SER A 95 7.75 7.84 6.77
CA SER A 95 9.21 7.95 6.96
C SER A 95 9.96 7.41 5.75
N LEU A 96 9.52 6.28 5.19
CA LEU A 96 10.11 5.68 4.01
C LEU A 96 9.93 6.56 2.77
N PHE A 97 8.73 7.07 2.49
CA PHE A 97 8.49 7.93 1.33
C PHE A 97 9.19 9.28 1.46
N THR A 98 9.22 9.86 2.65
CA THR A 98 9.95 11.10 2.93
C THR A 98 11.47 10.91 2.77
N LEU A 99 12.03 9.79 3.25
CA LEU A 99 13.44 9.48 3.02
C LEU A 99 13.74 9.30 1.53
N LEU A 100 12.90 8.54 0.81
CA LEU A 100 13.03 8.39 -0.64
C LEU A 100 13.00 9.75 -1.35
N HIS A 101 12.08 10.63 -0.94
CA HIS A 101 11.98 11.99 -1.45
C HIS A 101 13.27 12.79 -1.23
N TYR A 102 13.81 12.82 -0.01
CA TYR A 102 15.06 13.53 0.25
C TYR A 102 16.25 12.97 -0.54
N THR A 103 16.34 11.65 -0.71
CA THR A 103 17.44 11.05 -1.50
C THR A 103 17.38 11.38 -2.99
N ILE A 104 16.21 11.76 -3.50
CA ILE A 104 16.03 12.07 -4.93
C ILE A 104 16.28 13.56 -5.21
N ILE A 105 16.02 14.46 -4.25
CA ILE A 105 15.99 15.92 -4.46
C ILE A 105 17.27 16.62 -4.03
N ASP A 106 18.08 15.98 -3.19
CA ASP A 106 19.25 16.62 -2.58
C ASP A 106 18.84 17.88 -1.77
N PHE A 107 17.76 17.76 -0.99
CA PHE A 107 17.24 18.82 -0.14
C PHE A 107 17.55 18.56 1.34
N ASN A 108 18.06 19.56 2.05
CA ASN A 108 18.36 19.50 3.47
C ASN A 108 17.22 20.13 4.30
N PRO A 109 16.29 19.33 4.88
CA PRO A 109 15.14 19.86 5.61
C PRO A 109 15.52 20.58 6.91
N PHE A 110 16.72 20.32 7.44
CA PHE A 110 17.17 20.94 8.69
C PHE A 110 17.49 22.42 8.54
N GLU A 111 17.79 22.92 7.34
CA GLU A 111 18.11 24.34 7.15
C GLU A 111 16.92 25.27 7.39
N LEU A 112 15.68 24.80 7.17
CA LEU A 112 14.47 25.61 7.35
C LEU A 112 13.91 25.61 8.78
N LEU A 113 14.22 24.60 9.58
CA LEU A 113 13.70 24.48 10.96
C LEU A 113 14.26 25.53 11.93
N PHE A 114 15.40 26.16 11.61
CA PHE A 114 16.11 27.05 12.53
C PHE A 114 15.90 28.55 12.28
N ILE A 115 15.12 28.95 11.26
CA ILE A 115 15.15 30.34 10.78
C ILE A 115 14.15 31.28 11.51
N ASN A 116 13.01 30.80 12.04
CA ASN A 116 12.02 31.69 12.71
C ASN A 116 11.28 31.03 13.88
N SER A 117 11.39 31.60 15.09
CA SER A 117 10.74 31.08 16.31
C SER A 117 9.22 31.28 16.36
N GLU A 118 8.68 32.35 15.75
CA GLU A 118 7.22 32.57 15.69
C GLU A 118 6.52 31.59 14.73
N SER A 119 7.27 31.01 13.79
CA SER A 119 6.78 29.97 12.87
C SER A 119 6.77 28.58 13.49
N PHE A 120 7.38 28.39 14.67
CA PHE A 120 7.57 27.06 15.26
C PHE A 120 6.25 26.42 15.70
N PHE A 121 5.34 27.19 16.32
CA PHE A 121 4.04 26.66 16.72
C PHE A 121 3.19 26.24 15.51
N PHE A 122 3.14 27.07 14.46
CA PHE A 122 2.44 26.73 13.22
C PHE A 122 3.07 25.55 12.51
N TRP A 123 4.40 25.42 12.55
CA TRP A 123 5.09 24.25 12.04
C TRP A 123 4.74 22.97 12.81
N LEU A 124 4.72 23.01 14.15
CA LEU A 124 4.30 21.87 14.96
C LEU A 124 2.84 21.50 14.69
N LEU A 125 1.97 22.51 14.62
CA LEU A 125 0.56 22.31 14.27
C LEU A 125 0.47 21.67 12.88
N ASP A 126 1.23 22.16 11.91
CA ASP A 126 1.22 21.63 10.55
C ASP A 126 1.71 20.18 10.51
N PHE A 127 2.85 19.91 11.14
CA PHE A 127 3.46 18.58 11.20
C PHE A 127 2.55 17.55 11.89
N PHE A 128 2.08 17.84 13.11
CA PHE A 128 1.24 16.88 13.85
C PHE A 128 -0.17 16.78 13.26
N GLY A 129 -0.73 17.90 12.80
CA GLY A 129 -2.05 17.92 12.21
C GLY A 129 -2.10 17.22 10.86
N SER A 130 -1.08 17.41 10.00
CA SER A 130 -0.97 16.69 8.73
C SER A 130 -0.82 15.17 8.95
N ILE A 131 0.07 14.75 9.84
CA ILE A 131 0.25 13.32 10.16
C ILE A 131 -1.07 12.69 10.63
N LEU A 132 -1.79 13.37 11.53
CA LEU A 132 -3.03 12.86 12.08
C LEU A 132 -4.16 12.84 11.03
N LEU A 133 -4.43 13.97 10.39
CA LEU A 133 -5.61 14.19 9.55
C LEU A 133 -5.44 13.69 8.12
N ILE A 134 -4.23 13.75 7.56
CA ILE A 134 -3.94 13.31 6.19
C ILE A 134 -3.57 11.83 6.15
N SER A 135 -3.00 11.27 7.22
CA SER A 135 -2.49 9.89 7.16
C SER A 135 -3.03 8.94 8.21
N VAL A 136 -2.92 9.23 9.51
CA VAL A 136 -3.35 8.25 10.52
C VAL A 136 -4.84 7.95 10.45
N LEU A 137 -5.70 8.99 10.40
CA LEU A 137 -7.15 8.79 10.27
C LEU A 137 -7.53 8.17 8.91
N PRO A 138 -7.05 8.68 7.77
CA PRO A 138 -7.49 8.20 6.46
C PRO A 138 -7.01 6.77 6.20
N ASP A 139 -5.81 6.40 6.63
CA ASP A 139 -5.30 5.02 6.51
C ASP A 139 -6.12 4.04 7.35
N TYR A 140 -6.53 4.45 8.56
CA TYR A 140 -7.36 3.62 9.42
C TYR A 140 -8.76 3.40 8.83
N ILE A 141 -9.36 4.45 8.23
CA ILE A 141 -10.63 4.37 7.50
C ILE A 141 -10.47 3.50 6.24
N SER A 142 -9.39 3.70 5.48
CA SER A 142 -9.06 2.89 4.30
C SER A 142 -8.93 1.40 4.68
N LEU A 143 -8.28 1.09 5.81
CA LEU A 143 -8.18 -0.29 6.31
C LEU A 143 -9.56 -0.91 6.62
N LEU A 144 -10.49 -0.15 7.21
CA LEU A 144 -11.87 -0.60 7.44
C LEU A 144 -12.56 -0.93 6.10
N GLN A 145 -12.41 -0.02 5.14
CA GLN A 145 -12.96 -0.13 3.80
C GLN A 145 -12.39 -1.35 3.05
N SER A 146 -11.08 -1.60 3.13
CA SER A 146 -10.46 -2.79 2.53
C SER A 146 -10.97 -4.09 3.16
N ARG A 147 -11.15 -4.15 4.50
CA ARG A 147 -11.76 -5.34 5.16
C ARG A 147 -13.17 -5.63 4.63
N PHE A 148 -13.97 -4.58 4.46
CA PHE A 148 -15.32 -4.72 3.90
C PHE A 148 -15.30 -5.24 2.47
N ILE A 149 -14.39 -4.74 1.63
CA ILE A 149 -14.24 -5.21 0.25
C ILE A 149 -13.77 -6.66 0.21
N ILE A 150 -12.79 -7.04 1.03
CA ILE A 150 -12.31 -8.43 1.13
C ILE A 150 -13.45 -9.36 1.57
N HIS A 151 -14.31 -8.92 2.48
CA HIS A 151 -15.49 -9.70 2.84
C HIS A 151 -16.41 -9.94 1.62
N LYS A 152 -16.66 -8.91 0.79
CA LYS A 152 -17.42 -9.05 -0.47
C LYS A 152 -16.71 -9.91 -1.51
N MET A 153 -15.38 -9.96 -1.50
CA MET A 153 -14.62 -10.82 -2.40
C MET A 153 -14.85 -12.31 -2.12
N LYS A 154 -15.28 -12.70 -0.90
CA LYS A 154 -15.50 -14.10 -0.53
C LYS A 154 -16.52 -14.81 -1.44
N SER A 155 -17.57 -14.09 -1.87
CA SER A 155 -18.65 -14.60 -2.73
C SER A 155 -18.48 -14.22 -4.21
N SER A 156 -17.41 -13.52 -4.57
CA SER A 156 -17.23 -12.96 -5.91
C SER A 156 -16.48 -13.89 -6.85
N LYS A 157 -16.88 -13.89 -8.14
CA LYS A 157 -16.12 -14.55 -9.22
C LYS A 157 -14.81 -13.81 -9.51
N SER A 158 -13.89 -14.44 -10.24
CA SER A 158 -12.57 -13.87 -10.60
C SER A 158 -12.63 -12.46 -11.20
N ARG A 159 -13.60 -12.15 -12.07
CA ARG A 159 -13.78 -10.79 -12.63
C ARG A 159 -14.28 -9.79 -11.59
N GLY A 160 -15.16 -10.24 -10.69
CA GLY A 160 -15.68 -9.43 -9.59
C GLY A 160 -14.59 -9.07 -8.58
N ILE A 161 -13.62 -9.95 -8.36
CA ILE A 161 -12.46 -9.65 -7.50
C ILE A 161 -11.67 -8.45 -8.05
N ILE A 162 -11.34 -8.44 -9.35
CA ILE A 162 -10.59 -7.33 -9.96
C ILE A 162 -11.39 -6.03 -9.86
N LEU A 163 -12.69 -6.06 -10.14
CA LEU A 163 -13.56 -4.89 -10.01
C LEU A 163 -13.59 -4.37 -8.57
N LEU A 164 -13.72 -5.26 -7.59
CA LEU A 164 -13.72 -4.90 -6.18
C LEU A 164 -12.38 -4.28 -5.74
N LEU A 165 -11.24 -4.75 -6.25
CA LEU A 165 -9.95 -4.13 -5.98
C LEU A 165 -9.81 -2.76 -6.63
N LEU A 166 -10.32 -2.57 -7.85
CA LEU A 166 -10.37 -1.25 -8.47
C LEU A 166 -11.22 -0.28 -7.64
N ILE A 167 -12.36 -0.75 -7.13
CA ILE A 167 -13.19 0.04 -6.20
C ILE A 167 -12.42 0.36 -4.92
N ASP A 168 -11.70 -0.61 -4.34
CA ASP A 168 -10.84 -0.41 -3.16
C ASP A 168 -9.83 0.73 -3.39
N PHE A 169 -9.09 0.65 -4.50
CA PHE A 169 -8.08 1.64 -4.86
C PHE A 169 -8.70 3.04 -5.07
N VAL A 170 -9.82 3.13 -5.78
CA VAL A 170 -10.50 4.42 -6.01
C VAL A 170 -11.03 5.01 -4.71
N LEU A 171 -11.61 4.18 -3.83
CA LEU A 171 -12.09 4.65 -2.53
C LEU A 171 -10.93 5.13 -1.64
N SER A 172 -9.81 4.42 -1.59
CA SER A 172 -8.61 4.88 -0.88
C SER A 172 -8.11 6.24 -1.42
N ALA A 173 -8.12 6.43 -2.74
CA ALA A 173 -7.73 7.70 -3.36
C ALA A 173 -8.69 8.85 -2.97
N ILE A 174 -10.00 8.59 -2.98
CA ILE A 174 -11.01 9.58 -2.56
C ILE A 174 -10.82 9.94 -1.07
N ILE A 175 -10.59 8.94 -0.21
CA ILE A 175 -10.33 9.15 1.22
C ILE A 175 -9.11 10.05 1.41
N ALA A 176 -7.99 9.75 0.73
CA ALA A 176 -6.77 10.56 0.81
C ALA A 176 -6.99 12.00 0.33
N LEU A 177 -7.61 12.19 -0.84
CA LEU A 177 -7.89 13.52 -1.41
C LEU A 177 -8.80 14.36 -0.50
N PHE A 178 -9.84 13.73 0.05
CA PHE A 178 -10.76 14.39 0.97
C PHE A 178 -10.05 14.87 2.24
N SER A 179 -9.17 14.04 2.77
CA SER A 179 -8.37 14.38 3.96
C SER A 179 -7.37 15.50 3.73
N VAL A 180 -6.67 15.51 2.59
CA VAL A 180 -5.83 16.64 2.18
C VAL A 180 -6.66 17.92 2.07
N THR A 181 -7.84 17.85 1.46
CA THR A 181 -8.73 19.00 1.29
C THR A 181 -9.18 19.57 2.63
N ILE A 182 -9.61 18.72 3.57
CA ILE A 182 -9.99 19.14 4.92
C ILE A 182 -8.82 19.82 5.62
N TRP A 183 -7.64 19.21 5.54
CA TRP A 183 -6.46 19.73 6.21
C TRP A 183 -6.05 21.12 5.70
N LEU A 184 -5.97 21.29 4.38
CA LEU A 184 -5.67 22.58 3.76
C LEU A 184 -6.73 23.64 4.11
N SER A 185 -8.00 23.24 4.16
CA SER A 185 -9.09 24.13 4.59
C SER A 185 -8.89 24.60 6.03
N LEU A 186 -8.50 23.69 6.95
CA LEU A 186 -8.25 24.04 8.35
C LEU A 186 -7.05 24.97 8.49
N LEU A 187 -5.94 24.69 7.81
CA LEU A 187 -4.77 25.57 7.81
C LEU A 187 -5.10 26.96 7.28
N TYR A 188 -5.88 27.06 6.21
CA TYR A 188 -6.31 28.34 5.65
C TYR A 188 -7.12 29.17 6.66
N ASN A 189 -8.05 28.53 7.38
CA ASN A 189 -8.87 29.22 8.38
C ASN A 189 -8.09 29.62 9.63
N VAL A 190 -7.13 28.80 10.07
CA VAL A 190 -6.32 29.06 11.28
C VAL A 190 -5.18 30.04 10.99
N GLY A 191 -4.60 30.00 9.80
CA GLY A 191 -3.45 30.82 9.38
C GLY A 191 -3.79 32.08 8.60
N GLY A 192 -5.08 32.44 8.50
CA GLY A 192 -5.62 33.48 7.59
C GLY A 192 -5.04 34.89 7.75
N GLU A 193 -4.27 35.18 8.80
CA GLU A 193 -3.54 36.45 8.96
C GLU A 193 -2.11 36.43 8.39
N PHE A 194 -1.46 35.27 8.29
CA PHE A 194 -0.11 35.12 7.73
C PHE A 194 -0.07 35.05 6.19
N VAL A 195 -1.19 34.70 5.55
CA VAL A 195 -1.33 34.62 4.08
C VAL A 195 -2.08 35.86 3.54
N SER A 196 -1.73 37.05 4.03
CA SER A 196 -2.47 38.30 3.75
C SER A 196 -2.14 38.98 2.42
N SER A 197 -1.28 38.40 1.56
CA SER A 197 -0.89 39.01 0.27
C SER A 197 -1.70 38.54 -0.94
N GLY A 198 -2.62 37.58 -0.81
CA GLY A 198 -3.51 37.18 -1.90
C GLY A 198 -4.69 36.38 -1.40
N ARG A 199 -5.92 36.86 -1.65
CA ARG A 199 -7.14 36.08 -1.41
C ARG A 199 -7.21 34.95 -2.44
N TYR A 200 -6.49 33.87 -2.19
CA TYR A 200 -6.71 32.63 -2.92
C TYR A 200 -8.05 32.08 -2.44
N GLU A 201 -9.07 32.13 -3.29
CA GLU A 201 -10.31 31.40 -3.03
C GLU A 201 -9.95 29.91 -2.98
N PHE A 202 -10.04 29.31 -1.79
CA PHE A 202 -9.85 27.88 -1.64
C PHE A 202 -10.91 27.16 -2.48
N SER A 203 -10.48 26.49 -3.55
CA SER A 203 -11.36 25.68 -4.37
C SER A 203 -10.89 24.23 -4.38
N PHE A 204 -11.84 23.32 -4.19
CA PHE A 204 -11.59 21.89 -4.24
C PHE A 204 -10.95 21.45 -5.56
N TRP A 205 -11.35 22.07 -6.68
CA TRP A 205 -10.80 21.78 -7.99
C TRP A 205 -9.34 22.21 -8.14
N LEU A 206 -8.93 23.32 -7.52
CA LEU A 206 -7.51 23.70 -7.50
C LEU A 206 -6.68 22.68 -6.73
N VAL A 207 -7.16 22.18 -5.59
CA VAL A 207 -6.46 21.13 -4.82
C VAL A 207 -6.33 19.85 -5.65
N ILE A 208 -7.38 19.45 -6.36
CA ILE A 208 -7.34 18.29 -7.24
C ILE A 208 -6.35 18.49 -8.40
N ASN A 209 -6.42 19.64 -9.09
CA ASN A 209 -5.56 19.90 -10.23
C ASN A 209 -4.09 19.99 -9.81
N ASP A 210 -3.79 20.76 -8.76
CA ASP A 210 -2.45 20.86 -8.19
C ASP A 210 -1.93 19.49 -7.75
N PHE A 211 -2.79 18.67 -7.13
CA PHE A 211 -2.44 17.30 -6.78
C PHE A 211 -2.09 16.45 -8.01
N PHE A 212 -2.88 16.47 -9.08
CA PHE A 212 -2.62 15.71 -10.31
C PHE A 212 -1.43 16.26 -11.11
N ASP A 213 -1.24 17.57 -11.13
CA ASP A 213 -0.09 18.22 -11.74
C ASP A 213 1.20 17.83 -11.01
N ASN A 214 1.17 17.79 -9.67
CA ASN A 214 2.28 17.29 -8.84
C ASN A 214 2.49 15.77 -8.94
N LEU A 215 1.45 14.99 -9.29
CA LEU A 215 1.55 13.55 -9.55
C LEU A 215 2.19 13.22 -10.89
N THR A 216 1.99 14.07 -11.91
CA THR A 216 2.37 13.82 -13.31
C THR A 216 3.64 14.55 -13.74
N GLN A 217 3.89 15.74 -13.20
CA GLN A 217 5.14 16.45 -13.37
C GLN A 217 6.12 16.07 -12.26
N ARG A 218 7.40 16.41 -12.41
CA ARG A 218 8.47 16.25 -11.39
C ARG A 218 8.15 16.86 -10.00
N GLY A 219 6.94 17.39 -9.76
CA GLY A 219 6.40 17.91 -8.49
C GLY A 219 6.27 16.88 -7.36
N LEU A 220 6.31 15.58 -7.67
CA LEU A 220 6.52 14.48 -6.72
C LEU A 220 7.77 14.74 -5.83
N PHE A 221 8.71 15.52 -6.36
CA PHE A 221 10.01 15.82 -5.78
C PHE A 221 10.39 17.33 -5.82
N LEU A 222 9.59 18.22 -6.40
CA LEU A 222 9.99 19.62 -6.59
C LEU A 222 8.90 20.61 -6.17
N SER A 223 8.26 20.36 -5.01
CA SER A 223 7.55 21.45 -4.34
C SER A 223 8.58 22.53 -3.99
N GLU A 224 8.38 23.74 -4.53
CA GLU A 224 9.30 24.86 -4.45
C GLU A 224 9.77 25.11 -3.00
N LYS A 225 11.03 24.75 -2.67
CA LYS A 225 11.90 25.23 -1.56
C LYS A 225 11.30 25.44 -0.15
N ASN A 226 10.03 25.14 0.08
CA ASN A 226 9.28 25.51 1.25
C ASN A 226 9.02 24.22 2.04
N ALA A 227 9.94 23.95 2.96
CA ALA A 227 9.98 23.15 4.20
C ALA A 227 8.93 22.05 4.56
N SER A 228 7.88 21.82 3.78
CA SER A 228 6.83 20.87 4.11
C SER A 228 7.12 19.50 3.52
N ILE A 229 6.74 18.46 4.25
CA ILE A 229 6.75 17.08 3.74
C ILE A 229 5.89 17.07 2.47
N SER A 230 6.43 16.57 1.36
CA SER A 230 5.69 16.49 0.10
C SER A 230 4.34 15.82 0.31
N MET A 231 3.27 16.50 -0.13
CA MET A 231 1.90 15.96 -0.10
C MET A 231 1.81 14.59 -0.77
N GLY A 232 2.68 14.32 -1.76
CA GLY A 232 2.83 13.01 -2.38
C GLY A 232 3.17 11.92 -1.36
N SER A 233 4.09 12.16 -0.42
CA SER A 233 4.49 11.17 0.59
C SER A 233 3.32 10.71 1.45
N TYR A 234 2.47 11.66 1.88
CA TYR A 234 1.26 11.33 2.64
C TYR A 234 0.25 10.57 1.79
N PHE A 235 0.04 11.00 0.55
CA PHE A 235 -0.87 10.33 -0.38
C PHE A 235 -0.45 8.87 -0.64
N TYR A 236 0.82 8.62 -0.98
CA TYR A 236 1.32 7.26 -1.23
C TYR A 236 1.33 6.40 0.03
N ALA A 237 1.54 6.99 1.20
CA ALA A 237 1.44 6.28 2.47
C ALA A 237 0.04 5.67 2.66
N THR A 238 -1.02 6.34 2.24
CA THR A 238 -2.40 5.81 2.36
C THR A 238 -2.65 4.55 1.56
N PHE A 239 -1.94 4.35 0.44
CA PHE A 239 -2.03 3.12 -0.34
C PHE A 239 -1.20 1.97 0.23
N ILE A 240 -0.32 2.19 1.20
CA ILE A 240 0.46 1.09 1.78
C ILE A 240 -0.45 0.04 2.44
N THR A 241 -1.61 0.43 2.95
CA THR A 241 -2.56 -0.53 3.53
C THR A 241 -3.24 -1.42 2.48
N SER A 242 -3.52 -0.90 1.29
CA SER A 242 -4.23 -1.61 0.21
C SER A 242 -3.29 -2.31 -0.78
N ILE A 243 -2.07 -1.80 -0.97
CA ILE A 243 -1.13 -2.33 -1.97
C ILE A 243 -0.81 -3.81 -1.75
N TRP A 244 -0.77 -4.28 -0.50
CA TRP A 244 -0.53 -5.69 -0.18
C TRP A 244 -1.58 -6.62 -0.78
N VAL A 245 -2.84 -6.17 -0.87
CA VAL A 245 -3.92 -6.94 -1.50
C VAL A 245 -3.62 -7.11 -2.98
N TRP A 246 -3.25 -6.02 -3.65
CA TRP A 246 -2.89 -6.01 -5.06
C TRP A 246 -1.69 -6.92 -5.35
N ILE A 247 -0.63 -6.78 -4.57
CA ILE A 247 0.58 -7.60 -4.67
C ILE A 247 0.24 -9.08 -4.50
N TYR A 248 -0.58 -9.43 -3.50
CA TYR A 248 -1.00 -10.80 -3.26
C TYR A 248 -1.84 -11.36 -4.41
N VAL A 249 -2.86 -10.61 -4.85
CA VAL A 249 -3.77 -11.03 -5.91
C VAL A 249 -3.01 -11.18 -7.23
N ILE A 250 -2.26 -10.16 -7.65
CA ILE A 250 -1.48 -10.18 -8.89
C ILE A 250 -0.49 -11.35 -8.86
N GLY A 251 0.26 -11.53 -7.78
CA GLY A 251 1.19 -12.65 -7.64
C GLY A 251 0.51 -14.01 -7.74
N ALA A 252 -0.61 -14.18 -7.05
CA ALA A 252 -1.38 -15.43 -7.07
C ALA A 252 -1.89 -15.75 -8.48
N TYR A 253 -2.40 -14.76 -9.21
CA TYR A 253 -2.86 -14.93 -10.59
C TYR A 253 -1.72 -15.14 -11.58
N LEU A 254 -0.60 -14.41 -11.44
CA LEU A 254 0.61 -14.63 -12.24
C LEU A 254 1.14 -16.04 -12.03
N LEU A 255 1.25 -16.49 -10.78
CA LEU A 255 1.72 -17.83 -10.45
C LEU A 255 0.81 -18.93 -11.02
N LYS A 256 -0.51 -18.69 -11.05
CA LYS A 256 -1.48 -19.59 -11.69
C LYS A 256 -1.41 -19.57 -13.22
N PHE A 257 -0.99 -18.45 -13.81
CA PHE A 257 -0.86 -18.29 -15.24
C PHE A 257 0.47 -18.84 -15.79
N LEU A 258 1.57 -18.73 -15.03
CA LEU A 258 2.91 -19.15 -15.45
C LEU A 258 3.00 -20.59 -15.98
N PRO A 259 2.36 -21.61 -15.33
CA PRO A 259 2.34 -22.96 -15.87
C PRO A 259 1.63 -23.10 -17.21
N ARG A 260 0.85 -22.13 -17.69
CA ARG A 260 0.23 -22.20 -19.02
C ARG A 260 1.22 -21.87 -20.14
N LEU A 261 2.34 -21.23 -19.82
CA LEU A 261 3.40 -20.91 -20.77
C LEU A 261 4.23 -22.17 -21.04
N LYS A 262 4.32 -22.60 -22.31
CA LYS A 262 5.02 -23.83 -22.73
C LYS A 262 6.47 -23.88 -22.22
N SER A 263 7.17 -22.74 -22.25
CA SER A 263 8.58 -22.63 -21.84
C SER A 263 8.79 -22.48 -20.32
N GLY A 264 7.76 -22.06 -19.58
CA GLY A 264 7.89 -21.69 -18.17
C GLY A 264 7.65 -22.83 -17.18
N LYS A 265 6.94 -23.89 -17.59
CA LYS A 265 6.48 -24.96 -16.68
C LYS A 265 7.59 -25.58 -15.83
N VAL A 266 8.69 -26.00 -16.45
CA VAL A 266 9.74 -26.77 -15.77
C VAL A 266 10.59 -25.88 -14.86
N LEU A 267 10.96 -24.68 -15.32
CA LEU A 267 11.80 -23.77 -14.55
C LEU A 267 11.04 -23.19 -13.35
N VAL A 268 9.81 -22.71 -13.57
CA VAL A 268 8.99 -22.08 -12.51
C VAL A 268 8.61 -23.07 -11.42
N LEU A 269 8.15 -24.27 -11.79
CA LEU A 269 7.77 -25.30 -10.80
C LEU A 269 8.97 -25.87 -10.05
N LYS A 270 10.18 -25.82 -10.64
CA LYS A 270 11.41 -26.29 -9.98
C LYS A 270 12.03 -25.24 -9.06
N LEU A 271 11.95 -23.96 -9.43
CA LEU A 271 12.48 -22.87 -8.62
C LEU A 271 11.53 -22.46 -7.48
N MET A 272 10.22 -22.57 -7.70
CA MET A 272 9.21 -22.20 -6.72
C MET A 272 8.72 -23.44 -5.99
N ASP A 273 9.06 -23.53 -4.71
CA ASP A 273 8.60 -24.57 -3.79
C ASP A 273 7.12 -24.34 -3.43
N ILE A 274 6.22 -24.42 -4.41
CA ILE A 274 4.78 -24.16 -4.25
C ILE A 274 4.15 -25.16 -3.28
N ASP A 275 4.69 -26.37 -3.21
CA ASP A 275 4.18 -27.43 -2.35
C ASP A 275 4.37 -27.12 -0.88
N ASN A 276 5.57 -26.71 -0.47
CA ASN A 276 5.86 -26.46 0.93
C ASN A 276 5.73 -24.97 1.32
N LYS A 277 5.90 -24.06 0.36
CA LYS A 277 5.98 -22.61 0.57
C LYS A 277 5.17 -21.82 -0.48
N PRO A 278 3.84 -22.06 -0.58
CA PRO A 278 2.98 -21.42 -1.58
C PRO A 278 2.96 -19.89 -1.47
N LEU A 279 2.98 -19.33 -0.25
CA LEU A 279 2.86 -17.89 -0.07
C LEU A 279 4.19 -17.17 -0.36
N GLN A 280 5.33 -17.75 0.04
CA GLN A 280 6.64 -17.27 -0.39
C GLN A 280 6.76 -17.31 -1.92
N SER A 281 6.22 -18.34 -2.59
CA SER A 281 6.20 -18.42 -4.05
C SER A 281 5.41 -17.27 -4.68
N ILE A 282 4.25 -16.92 -4.12
CA ILE A 282 3.50 -15.71 -4.52
C ILE A 282 4.38 -14.46 -4.34
N GLY A 283 5.02 -14.32 -3.17
CA GLY A 283 5.88 -13.18 -2.87
C GLY A 283 7.07 -13.01 -3.81
N VAL A 284 7.69 -14.12 -4.25
CA VAL A 284 8.77 -14.09 -5.26
C VAL A 284 8.24 -13.57 -6.59
N VAL A 285 7.11 -14.09 -7.07
CA VAL A 285 6.52 -13.64 -8.34
C VAL A 285 6.09 -12.18 -8.27
N SER A 286 5.38 -11.76 -7.22
CA SER A 286 4.96 -10.37 -7.07
C SER A 286 6.15 -9.43 -6.90
N GLY A 287 7.14 -9.81 -6.11
CA GLY A 287 8.34 -9.01 -5.90
C GLY A 287 9.08 -8.80 -7.22
N MET A 288 9.25 -9.86 -8.03
CA MET A 288 9.90 -9.76 -9.34
C MET A 288 9.11 -8.82 -10.26
N PHE A 289 7.78 -8.97 -10.28
CA PHE A 289 6.90 -8.12 -11.08
C PHE A 289 7.04 -6.64 -10.70
N ILE A 290 7.02 -6.30 -9.41
CA ILE A 290 7.13 -4.91 -8.94
C ILE A 290 8.50 -4.34 -9.23
N ALA A 291 9.58 -5.10 -9.00
CA ALA A 291 10.93 -4.64 -9.31
C ALA A 291 11.11 -4.35 -10.81
N LEU A 292 10.54 -5.20 -11.67
CA LEU A 292 10.53 -4.98 -13.12
C LEU A 292 9.73 -3.73 -13.50
N VAL A 293 8.53 -3.55 -12.95
CA VAL A 293 7.71 -2.34 -13.20
C VAL A 293 8.47 -1.08 -12.77
N TYR A 294 9.13 -1.12 -11.61
CA TYR A 294 9.96 -0.02 -11.12
C TYR A 294 11.12 0.30 -12.07
N TRP A 295 11.88 -0.70 -12.52
CA TRP A 295 12.98 -0.48 -13.45
C TRP A 295 12.50 0.00 -14.82
N VAL A 296 11.38 -0.53 -15.34
CA VAL A 296 10.78 -0.07 -16.60
C VAL A 296 10.34 1.38 -16.47
N PHE A 297 9.71 1.75 -15.35
CA PHE A 297 9.31 3.13 -15.08
C PHE A 297 10.51 4.09 -15.07
N LEU A 298 11.65 3.66 -14.51
CA LEU A 298 12.88 4.47 -14.51
C LEU A 298 13.55 4.63 -15.88
N LEU A 299 13.19 3.81 -16.87
CA LEU A 299 13.73 3.93 -18.23
C LEU A 299 13.02 5.02 -19.06
N PHE A 300 11.84 5.49 -18.61
CA PHE A 300 11.05 6.54 -19.24
C PHE A 300 11.24 7.87 -18.50
#